data_AF-A0A923V2B3-F1
#
_entry.id   AF-A0A923V2B3-F1
#
_cell.length_a   1.000
_cell.length_b   1.000
_cell.length_c   1.000
_cell.angle_alpha   90.00
_cell.angle_beta   90.00
_cell.angle_gamma   90.00
#
_symmetry.space_group_name_H-M   'P 1'
#
loop_
_entity.id
_entity.type
_entity.pdbx_description
1 polymer ?
#
loop_
_entity_poly.entity_id
_entity_poly.type
_entity_poly.pdbx_seq_one_letter_code
_entity_poly.pdbx_strand_id
1 'polypeptide(L)'
;MKNLFTLSAITLLLGFASCKKEDNNTIQLRTKVNATQYTDTTPYASTFVDAKSTTTVDFSAGNAKLNMFKGVNTYINLNKTQLITAEVSKNLYSNIGNPFTVDYTTEFTTLNAAGFGIKNFTASSLSTADANAVRQKIEVDLTRNAVNSPFFTVSALSGIAGKLGTYLVDAKGIEVGQIIQKGLIGAFQIDYIGNVLLKDGLNASNTTVVSGKNYTALEHNWDDAYATLTLNPMIYAGYTNSTNPRTESF
;
A
#
# COMPACT_ATOMS: atom_id res chain seq x y z
N MET A 1 -0.42 -20.01 76.34
CA MET A 1 -1.49 -20.43 75.42
C MET A 1 -1.84 -19.27 74.51
N LYS A 2 -1.70 -19.52 73.21
CA LYS A 2 -2.35 -18.89 72.04
C LYS A 2 -2.25 -17.37 71.84
N ASN A 3 -1.34 -17.07 70.92
CA ASN A 3 -1.10 -15.85 70.18
C ASN A 3 -2.36 -15.26 69.53
N LEU A 4 -2.47 -13.94 69.60
CA LEU A 4 -3.47 -13.13 68.91
C LEU A 4 -3.01 -12.87 67.47
N PHE A 5 -3.93 -13.07 66.53
CA PHE A 5 -3.73 -13.05 65.08
C PHE A 5 -3.44 -11.66 64.52
N THR A 6 -2.53 -11.65 63.56
CA THR A 6 -2.09 -10.60 62.63
C THR A 6 -3.15 -10.17 61.61
N LEU A 7 -3.11 -8.90 61.18
CA LEU A 7 -3.41 -8.53 59.80
C LEU A 7 -2.55 -7.32 59.40
N SER A 8 -1.38 -7.58 58.81
CA SER A 8 -0.54 -6.57 58.15
C SER A 8 -0.55 -6.81 56.64
N ALA A 9 -0.72 -5.71 55.91
CA ALA A 9 -0.89 -5.65 54.48
C ALA A 9 0.27 -6.29 53.69
N ILE A 10 -0.06 -7.14 52.73
CA ILE A 10 0.86 -7.63 51.70
C ILE A 10 0.73 -6.69 50.50
N THR A 11 1.68 -5.78 50.36
CA THR A 11 1.87 -5.00 49.13
C THR A 11 2.67 -5.86 48.17
N LEU A 12 2.00 -6.44 47.18
CA LEU A 12 2.63 -7.22 46.11
C LEU A 12 3.35 -6.25 45.15
N LEU A 13 4.65 -6.07 45.32
CA LEU A 13 5.50 -5.43 44.31
C LEU A 13 5.58 -6.34 43.07
N LEU A 14 4.79 -6.01 42.05
CA LEU A 14 4.98 -6.50 40.68
C LEU A 14 6.28 -5.89 40.13
N GLY A 15 7.38 -6.63 40.27
CA GLY A 15 8.61 -6.34 39.56
C GLY A 15 8.40 -6.60 38.07
N PHE A 16 8.40 -5.53 37.28
CA PHE A 16 8.58 -5.63 35.83
C PHE A 16 9.98 -6.20 35.57
N ALA A 17 10.08 -7.50 35.32
CA ALA A 17 11.27 -8.11 34.75
C ALA A 17 11.35 -7.67 33.28
N SER A 18 11.99 -6.52 33.05
CA SER A 18 12.48 -6.14 31.73
C SER A 18 13.47 -7.23 31.28
N CYS A 19 13.26 -7.78 30.09
CA CYS A 19 14.17 -8.74 29.47
C CYS A 19 15.62 -8.27 29.61
N LYS A 20 16.48 -9.14 30.15
CA LYS A 20 17.92 -8.92 30.12
C LYS A 20 18.32 -8.72 28.66
N LYS A 21 19.01 -7.62 28.37
CA LYS A 21 19.75 -7.48 27.10
C LYS A 21 20.82 -8.56 27.11
N GLU A 22 20.68 -9.54 26.24
CA GLU A 22 21.84 -10.33 25.85
C GLU A 22 22.74 -9.41 25.02
N ASP A 23 23.97 -9.22 25.49
CA ASP A 23 25.05 -8.59 24.75
C ASP A 23 25.44 -9.49 23.57
N ASN A 24 24.59 -9.50 22.55
CA ASN A 24 24.93 -10.08 21.27
C ASN A 24 25.78 -9.04 20.53
N ASN A 25 26.94 -9.41 20.00
CA ASN A 25 27.71 -8.57 19.09
C ASN A 25 26.84 -8.26 17.86
N THR A 26 26.01 -7.23 17.97
CA THR A 26 25.10 -6.82 16.90
C THR A 26 25.94 -6.23 15.79
N ILE A 27 25.95 -6.89 14.63
CA ILE A 27 26.54 -6.36 13.41
C ILE A 27 25.87 -5.01 13.12
N GLN A 28 26.58 -3.90 13.31
CA GLN A 28 26.12 -2.57 12.91
C GLN A 28 26.51 -2.30 11.46
N LEU A 29 25.54 -2.41 10.55
CA LEU A 29 25.73 -2.09 9.13
C LEU A 29 25.65 -0.59 8.84
N ARG A 30 25.00 0.17 9.72
CA ARG A 30 24.68 1.60 9.55
C ARG A 30 25.07 2.38 10.79
N THR A 31 25.40 3.64 10.59
CA THR A 31 25.46 4.61 11.69
C THR A 31 24.07 4.84 12.25
N LYS A 32 23.98 5.09 13.56
CA LYS A 32 22.70 5.40 14.20
C LYS A 32 22.18 6.73 13.66
N VAL A 33 20.98 6.69 13.10
CA VAL A 33 20.19 7.82 12.64
C VAL A 33 19.99 8.83 13.79
N ASN A 34 20.37 10.09 13.58
CA ASN A 34 20.16 11.17 14.55
C ASN A 34 18.83 11.88 14.26
N ALA A 35 17.76 11.43 14.94
CA ALA A 35 16.41 11.92 14.72
C ALA A 35 16.25 13.44 14.90
N THR A 36 17.13 14.12 15.65
CA THR A 36 17.03 15.58 15.88
C THR A 36 17.49 16.42 14.69
N GLN A 37 18.09 15.81 13.67
CA GLN A 37 18.54 16.52 12.46
C GLN A 37 17.46 16.59 11.38
N TYR A 38 16.33 15.91 11.56
CA TYR A 38 15.27 15.85 10.56
C TYR A 38 14.17 16.86 10.84
N THR A 39 13.75 17.51 9.77
CA THR A 39 12.61 18.43 9.69
C THR A 39 11.47 17.77 8.92
N ASP A 40 10.31 18.42 8.90
CA ASP A 40 9.17 18.03 8.08
C ASP A 40 9.46 18.01 6.57
N THR A 41 10.45 18.79 6.14
CA THR A 41 10.96 18.88 4.76
C THR A 41 12.10 17.92 4.45
N THR A 42 12.59 17.13 5.42
CA THR A 42 13.67 16.18 5.16
C THR A 42 13.19 15.03 4.28
N PRO A 43 13.86 14.76 3.14
CA PRO A 43 13.54 13.59 2.32
C PRO A 43 13.85 12.27 3.04
N TYR A 44 12.95 11.29 2.92
CA TYR A 44 13.13 9.94 3.48
C TYR A 44 14.47 9.33 3.04
N ALA A 45 14.79 9.38 1.74
CA ALA A 45 15.99 8.75 1.18
C ALA A 45 17.33 9.35 1.67
N SER A 46 17.33 10.60 2.14
CA SER A 46 18.54 11.23 2.72
C SER A 46 18.83 10.78 4.16
N THR A 47 17.87 10.14 4.82
CA THR A 47 17.97 9.69 6.20
C THR A 47 18.77 8.39 6.31
N PHE A 48 18.66 7.53 5.29
CA PHE A 48 19.20 6.17 5.30
C PHE A 48 20.31 6.02 4.27
N VAL A 49 21.55 5.90 4.76
CA VAL A 49 22.77 5.80 3.95
C VAL A 49 23.70 4.71 4.49
N ASP A 50 24.55 4.19 3.62
CA ASP A 50 25.63 3.27 3.98
C ASP A 50 26.84 4.02 4.58
N ALA A 51 27.89 3.28 4.93
CA ALA A 51 29.11 3.84 5.50
C ALA A 51 29.87 4.79 4.54
N LYS A 52 29.53 4.82 3.25
CA LYS A 52 30.09 5.71 2.23
C LYS A 52 29.13 6.85 1.88
N SER A 53 28.10 7.08 2.69
CA SER A 53 27.06 8.09 2.46
C SER A 53 26.25 7.86 1.17
N THR A 54 26.22 6.64 0.64
CA THR A 54 25.34 6.29 -0.49
C THR A 54 23.99 5.86 0.07
N THR A 55 22.90 6.33 -0.53
CA THR A 55 21.55 5.94 -0.07
C THR A 55 21.37 4.42 -0.10
N THR A 56 20.73 3.90 0.94
CA THR A 56 20.28 2.51 0.99
C THR A 56 18.86 2.36 0.49
N VAL A 57 18.15 3.46 0.25
CA VAL A 57 16.73 3.44 -0.06
C VAL A 57 16.47 3.02 -1.49
N ASP A 58 15.53 2.08 -1.68
CA ASP A 58 15.06 1.65 -2.99
C ASP A 58 13.54 1.65 -3.06
N PHE A 59 13.00 2.67 -3.75
CA PHE A 59 11.56 2.84 -3.95
C PHE A 59 11.03 2.23 -5.24
N SER A 60 11.88 1.62 -6.09
CA SER A 60 11.49 1.27 -7.46
C SER A 60 10.28 0.34 -7.50
N ALA A 61 10.27 -0.73 -6.69
CA ALA A 61 9.17 -1.69 -6.66
C ALA A 61 7.89 -1.10 -6.06
N GLY A 62 7.98 -0.29 -5.00
CA GLY A 62 6.83 0.31 -4.33
C GLY A 62 6.15 1.37 -5.20
N ASN A 63 6.96 2.26 -5.79
CA ASN A 63 6.46 3.28 -6.72
C ASN A 63 5.78 2.65 -7.93
N ALA A 64 6.35 1.55 -8.47
CA ALA A 64 5.72 0.82 -9.56
C ALA A 64 4.34 0.27 -9.15
N LYS A 65 4.21 -0.36 -7.98
CA LYS A 65 2.93 -0.87 -7.48
C LYS A 65 1.89 0.25 -7.27
N LEU A 66 2.28 1.36 -6.64
CA LEU A 66 1.39 2.50 -6.45
C LEU A 66 0.94 3.11 -7.79
N ASN A 67 1.85 3.27 -8.74
CA ASN A 67 1.52 3.80 -10.06
C ASN A 67 0.66 2.82 -10.88
N MET A 68 0.86 1.51 -10.77
CA MET A 68 -0.05 0.52 -11.37
C MET A 68 -1.45 0.63 -10.80
N PHE A 69 -1.59 0.80 -9.48
CA PHE A 69 -2.88 1.05 -8.84
C PHE A 69 -3.52 2.35 -9.36
N LYS A 70 -2.76 3.44 -9.45
CA LYS A 70 -3.23 4.69 -10.07
C LYS A 70 -3.68 4.49 -11.51
N GLY A 71 -2.94 3.71 -12.31
CA GLY A 71 -3.31 3.39 -13.70
C GLY A 71 -4.63 2.64 -13.80
N VAL A 72 -4.84 1.60 -12.98
CA VAL A 72 -6.13 0.90 -12.88
C VAL A 72 -7.24 1.89 -12.49
N ASN A 73 -7.00 2.70 -11.46
CA ASN A 73 -7.97 3.67 -10.94
C ASN A 73 -8.37 4.72 -12.00
N THR A 74 -7.39 5.26 -12.74
CA THR A 74 -7.63 6.19 -13.84
C THR A 74 -8.53 5.54 -14.89
N TYR A 75 -8.19 4.34 -15.35
CA TYR A 75 -8.94 3.67 -16.41
C TYR A 75 -10.38 3.35 -16.00
N ILE A 76 -10.61 2.79 -14.81
CA ILE A 76 -11.97 2.42 -14.37
C ILE A 76 -12.88 3.64 -14.21
N ASN A 77 -12.32 4.83 -13.92
CA ASN A 77 -13.07 6.07 -13.79
C ASN A 77 -13.41 6.73 -15.14
N LEU A 78 -12.77 6.35 -16.24
CA LEU A 78 -13.15 6.79 -17.59
C LEU A 78 -14.57 6.33 -17.96
N ASN A 79 -15.11 5.31 -17.27
CA ASN A 79 -16.49 4.87 -17.46
C ASN A 79 -17.53 6.00 -17.30
N LYS A 80 -17.20 7.07 -16.56
CA LYS A 80 -18.07 8.23 -16.35
C LYS A 80 -18.24 9.09 -17.60
N THR A 81 -17.37 8.96 -18.60
CA THR A 81 -17.37 9.84 -19.78
C THR A 81 -17.27 9.09 -21.10
N GLN A 82 -16.88 7.82 -21.07
CA GLN A 82 -16.71 7.01 -22.27
C GLN A 82 -16.89 5.52 -21.98
N LEU A 83 -16.98 4.74 -23.06
CA LEU A 83 -16.93 3.29 -22.98
C LEU A 83 -15.53 2.83 -22.52
N ILE A 84 -15.52 1.78 -21.70
CA ILE A 84 -14.30 1.07 -21.32
C ILE A 84 -14.51 -0.43 -21.51
N THR A 85 -13.43 -1.21 -21.58
CA THR A 85 -13.51 -2.67 -21.73
C THR A 85 -12.98 -3.39 -20.50
N ALA A 86 -13.58 -4.55 -20.21
CA ALA A 86 -13.12 -5.39 -19.10
C ALA A 86 -11.68 -5.86 -19.33
N GLU A 87 -11.35 -6.19 -20.58
CA GLU A 87 -10.03 -6.68 -20.99
C GLU A 87 -8.91 -5.70 -20.60
N VAL A 88 -9.01 -4.43 -21.00
CA VAL A 88 -7.97 -3.44 -20.69
C VAL A 88 -7.80 -3.28 -19.18
N SER A 89 -8.90 -3.20 -18.43
CA SER A 89 -8.83 -3.06 -16.97
C SER A 89 -8.21 -4.28 -16.27
N LYS A 90 -8.46 -5.50 -16.77
CA LYS A 90 -7.85 -6.75 -16.25
C LYS A 90 -6.38 -6.87 -16.63
N ASN A 91 -6.03 -6.41 -17.84
CA ASN A 91 -4.66 -6.37 -18.31
C ASN A 91 -3.85 -5.37 -17.46
N LEU A 92 -4.36 -4.16 -17.19
CA LEU A 92 -3.75 -3.20 -16.26
C LEU A 92 -3.55 -3.80 -14.86
N TYR A 93 -4.58 -4.47 -14.33
CA TYR A 93 -4.52 -5.12 -13.01
C TYR A 93 -3.44 -6.21 -12.93
N SER A 94 -3.30 -7.00 -13.99
CA SER A 94 -2.34 -8.12 -14.07
C SER A 94 -0.98 -7.74 -14.67
N ASN A 95 -0.85 -6.53 -15.22
CA ASN A 95 0.26 -6.08 -16.06
C ASN A 95 0.59 -7.05 -17.22
N ILE A 96 -0.41 -7.38 -18.06
CA ILE A 96 -0.26 -8.33 -19.19
C ILE A 96 -0.48 -7.59 -20.51
N GLY A 97 0.40 -7.84 -21.49
CA GLY A 97 0.23 -7.31 -22.85
C GLY A 97 0.57 -5.82 -23.00
N ASN A 98 1.52 -5.31 -22.22
CA ASN A 98 1.93 -3.90 -22.19
C ASN A 98 0.74 -2.92 -21.99
N PRO A 99 -0.07 -3.10 -20.95
CA PRO A 99 -1.34 -2.38 -20.81
C PRO A 99 -1.18 -0.90 -20.42
N PHE A 100 -0.02 -0.51 -19.89
CA PHE A 100 0.24 0.87 -19.50
C PHE A 100 0.70 1.68 -20.69
N THR A 101 -0.23 2.35 -21.37
CA THR A 101 0.02 3.25 -22.51
C THR A 101 0.05 4.72 -22.07
N VAL A 102 0.54 5.58 -22.98
CA VAL A 102 0.60 7.04 -22.77
C VAL A 102 -0.77 7.71 -22.62
N ASP A 103 -1.84 7.03 -23.02
CA ASP A 103 -3.21 7.57 -23.01
C ASP A 103 -3.76 7.78 -21.59
N TYR A 104 -3.11 7.21 -20.58
CA TYR A 104 -3.52 7.34 -19.16
C TYR A 104 -2.65 8.36 -18.42
N THR A 105 -1.32 8.21 -18.50
CA THR A 105 -0.28 9.22 -18.20
C THR A 105 1.03 8.80 -18.89
N THR A 106 1.88 9.75 -19.30
CA THR A 106 3.17 9.48 -19.96
C THR A 106 4.12 8.62 -19.11
N GLU A 107 4.00 8.73 -17.78
CA GLU A 107 4.89 8.11 -16.79
C GLU A 107 4.69 6.59 -16.64
N PHE A 108 3.57 6.04 -17.15
CA PHE A 108 3.21 4.65 -16.89
C PHE A 108 3.83 3.63 -17.85
N THR A 109 4.40 4.04 -18.98
CA THR A 109 4.95 3.08 -19.96
C THR A 109 6.08 2.22 -19.41
N THR A 110 6.85 2.76 -18.46
CA THR A 110 7.94 2.05 -17.75
C THR A 110 7.43 0.89 -16.89
N LEU A 111 6.15 0.92 -16.46
CA LEU A 111 5.55 -0.09 -15.60
C LEU A 111 5.40 -1.45 -16.30
N ASN A 112 5.30 -1.46 -17.63
CA ASN A 112 5.18 -2.70 -18.40
C ASN A 112 6.40 -3.62 -18.22
N ALA A 113 7.58 -3.05 -17.93
CA ALA A 113 8.82 -3.79 -17.73
C ALA A 113 9.00 -4.33 -16.29
N ALA A 114 8.10 -4.03 -15.36
CA ALA A 114 8.25 -4.39 -13.94
C ALA A 114 8.18 -5.90 -13.67
N GLY A 115 7.64 -6.71 -14.60
CA GLY A 115 7.53 -8.17 -14.46
C GLY A 115 6.48 -8.65 -13.45
N PHE A 116 5.68 -7.75 -12.90
CA PHE A 116 4.57 -8.03 -11.99
C PHE A 116 3.39 -7.09 -12.25
N GLY A 117 2.20 -7.48 -11.79
CA GLY A 117 1.04 -6.59 -11.65
C GLY A 117 0.58 -6.51 -10.20
N ILE A 118 -0.25 -5.51 -9.87
CA ILE A 118 -0.82 -5.38 -8.51
C ILE A 118 -1.71 -6.58 -8.12
N LYS A 119 -2.17 -7.37 -9.10
CA LYS A 119 -2.80 -8.68 -8.87
C LYS A 119 -1.94 -9.63 -8.05
N ASN A 120 -0.61 -9.65 -8.26
CA ASN A 120 0.30 -10.52 -7.50
C ASN A 120 0.31 -10.19 -6.00
N PHE A 121 0.04 -8.93 -5.65
CA PHE A 121 0.09 -8.41 -4.28
C PHE A 121 -1.30 -8.29 -3.64
N THR A 122 -2.38 -8.46 -4.40
CA THR A 122 -3.75 -8.42 -3.87
C THR A 122 -4.02 -9.68 -3.04
N ALA A 123 -4.46 -9.47 -1.80
CA ALA A 123 -4.75 -10.46 -0.77
C ALA A 123 -3.58 -11.42 -0.54
N SER A 124 -2.35 -10.89 -0.65
CA SER A 124 -1.13 -11.69 -0.63
C SER A 124 -0.77 -12.22 0.76
N SER A 125 -1.39 -11.70 1.82
CA SER A 125 -1.27 -12.27 3.17
C SER A 125 -2.12 -13.54 3.39
N LEU A 126 -3.08 -13.80 2.51
CA LEU A 126 -4.01 -14.92 2.67
C LEU A 126 -3.46 -16.22 2.07
N SER A 127 -4.15 -17.33 2.37
CA SER A 127 -3.92 -18.59 1.66
C SER A 127 -4.10 -18.42 0.15
N THR A 128 -3.42 -19.24 -0.66
CA THR A 128 -3.56 -19.15 -2.13
C THR A 128 -5.02 -19.27 -2.60
N ALA A 129 -5.82 -20.12 -1.95
CA ALA A 129 -7.23 -20.29 -2.28
C ALA A 129 -8.04 -19.02 -2.01
N ASP A 130 -7.88 -18.43 -0.83
CA ASP A 130 -8.62 -17.21 -0.44
C ASP A 130 -8.15 -16.00 -1.23
N ALA A 131 -6.84 -15.86 -1.45
CA ALA A 131 -6.27 -14.81 -2.29
C ALA A 131 -6.85 -14.87 -3.71
N ASN A 132 -6.97 -16.07 -4.28
CA ASN A 132 -7.56 -16.26 -5.60
C ASN A 132 -9.05 -15.89 -5.63
N ALA A 133 -9.81 -16.20 -4.59
CA ALA A 133 -11.22 -15.78 -4.48
C ALA A 133 -11.34 -14.24 -4.45
N VAL A 134 -10.50 -13.54 -3.70
CA VAL A 134 -10.47 -12.07 -3.66
C VAL A 134 -10.08 -11.48 -5.03
N ARG A 135 -9.02 -12.00 -5.66
CA ARG A 135 -8.58 -11.55 -6.99
C ARG A 135 -9.65 -11.76 -8.05
N GLN A 136 -10.34 -12.90 -8.03
CA GLN A 136 -11.45 -13.20 -8.93
C GLN A 136 -12.61 -12.23 -8.71
N LYS A 137 -12.92 -11.90 -7.44
CA LYS A 137 -13.95 -10.90 -7.12
C LYS A 137 -13.61 -9.53 -7.68
N ILE A 138 -12.37 -9.07 -7.58
CA ILE A 138 -11.92 -7.83 -8.24
C ILE A 138 -12.12 -7.92 -9.75
N GLU A 139 -11.74 -9.01 -10.41
CA GLU A 139 -11.93 -9.19 -11.86
C GLU A 139 -13.41 -9.21 -12.29
N VAL A 140 -14.29 -9.75 -11.45
CA VAL A 140 -15.75 -9.68 -11.65
C VAL A 140 -16.23 -8.23 -11.54
N ASP A 141 -15.76 -7.48 -10.54
CA ASP A 141 -16.12 -6.07 -10.40
C ASP A 141 -15.59 -5.21 -11.56
N LEU A 142 -14.38 -5.50 -12.08
CA LEU A 142 -13.83 -4.88 -13.30
C LEU A 142 -14.73 -5.13 -14.53
N THR A 143 -15.20 -6.37 -14.71
CA THR A 143 -16.19 -6.69 -15.75
C THR A 143 -17.50 -5.96 -15.54
N ARG A 144 -18.01 -5.90 -14.30
CA ARG A 144 -19.23 -5.16 -13.97
C ARG A 144 -19.09 -3.67 -14.30
N ASN A 145 -17.93 -3.08 -14.04
CA ASN A 145 -17.66 -1.67 -14.35
C ASN A 145 -17.73 -1.38 -15.85
N ALA A 146 -17.14 -2.27 -16.66
CA ALA A 146 -17.19 -2.17 -18.12
C ALA A 146 -18.61 -2.33 -18.67
N VAL A 147 -19.38 -3.30 -18.15
CA VAL A 147 -20.81 -3.49 -18.51
C VAL A 147 -21.64 -2.25 -18.14
N ASN A 148 -21.29 -1.54 -17.06
CA ASN A 148 -21.99 -0.34 -16.66
C ASN A 148 -21.60 0.90 -17.50
N SER A 149 -20.43 0.89 -18.15
CA SER A 149 -19.91 2.05 -18.86
C SER A 149 -20.85 2.64 -19.92
N PRO A 150 -21.62 1.88 -20.74
CA PRO A 150 -22.52 2.45 -21.74
C PRO A 150 -23.61 3.38 -21.22
N PHE A 151 -23.90 3.34 -19.91
CA PHE A 151 -24.94 4.18 -19.29
C PHE A 151 -24.41 5.57 -18.89
N PHE A 152 -23.20 5.98 -19.30
CA PHE A 152 -22.59 7.26 -18.93
C PHE A 152 -23.33 8.51 -19.43
N THR A 153 -24.28 8.38 -20.36
CA THR A 153 -25.17 9.45 -20.84
C THR A 153 -26.62 9.31 -20.37
N VAL A 154 -26.95 8.22 -19.67
CA VAL A 154 -28.30 7.93 -19.19
C VAL A 154 -28.47 8.51 -17.79
N SER A 155 -29.63 9.09 -17.48
CA SER A 155 -29.93 9.51 -16.10
C SER A 155 -30.30 8.29 -15.26
N ALA A 156 -29.67 8.12 -14.09
CA ALA A 156 -29.99 7.02 -13.18
C ALA A 156 -31.43 7.16 -12.64
N LEU A 157 -32.13 6.03 -12.55
CA LEU A 157 -33.44 5.91 -11.89
C LEU A 157 -33.44 4.65 -11.02
N SER A 158 -34.46 4.47 -10.17
CA SER A 158 -34.59 3.26 -9.37
C SER A 158 -34.63 2.02 -10.26
N GLY A 159 -33.66 1.11 -10.09
CA GLY A 159 -33.54 -0.10 -10.91
C GLY A 159 -32.89 0.11 -12.29
N ILE A 160 -32.43 1.32 -12.61
CA ILE A 160 -31.87 1.67 -13.92
C ILE A 160 -30.48 2.29 -13.73
N ALA A 161 -29.47 1.67 -14.36
CA ALA A 161 -28.12 2.18 -14.38
C ALA A 161 -28.04 3.54 -15.08
N GLY A 162 -27.11 4.40 -14.63
CA GLY A 162 -26.93 5.73 -15.22
C GLY A 162 -26.15 6.67 -14.32
N LYS A 163 -26.09 7.94 -14.73
CA LYS A 163 -25.49 9.02 -13.96
C LYS A 163 -26.41 9.54 -12.87
N LEU A 164 -25.85 9.64 -11.66
CA LEU A 164 -26.38 10.38 -10.53
C LEU A 164 -25.37 11.49 -10.19
N GLY A 165 -25.57 12.70 -10.73
CA GLY A 165 -24.56 13.76 -10.66
C GLY A 165 -23.27 13.36 -11.39
N THR A 166 -22.16 13.30 -10.66
CA THR A 166 -20.85 12.88 -11.19
C THR A 166 -20.59 11.38 -11.08
N TYR A 167 -21.47 10.64 -10.39
CA TYR A 167 -21.34 9.20 -10.19
C TYR A 167 -22.00 8.44 -11.35
N LEU A 168 -21.36 7.37 -11.81
CA LEU A 168 -21.99 6.38 -12.68
C LEU A 168 -22.33 5.14 -11.85
N VAL A 169 -23.62 4.92 -11.60
CA VAL A 169 -24.11 3.83 -10.76
C VAL A 169 -24.74 2.72 -11.60
N ASP A 170 -24.68 1.48 -11.10
CA ASP A 170 -25.42 0.35 -11.68
C ASP A 170 -26.91 0.39 -11.30
N ALA A 171 -27.68 -0.58 -11.79
CA ALA A 171 -29.12 -0.70 -11.48
C ALA A 171 -29.43 -0.85 -9.98
N LYS A 172 -28.44 -1.18 -9.14
CA LYS A 172 -28.56 -1.26 -7.68
C LYS A 172 -28.14 0.04 -6.99
N GLY A 173 -27.81 1.09 -7.74
CA GLY A 173 -27.31 2.35 -7.21
C GLY A 173 -25.86 2.30 -6.74
N ILE A 174 -25.09 1.28 -7.16
CA ILE A 174 -23.69 1.11 -6.75
C ILE A 174 -22.76 1.74 -7.78
N GLU A 175 -21.89 2.65 -7.36
CA GLU A 175 -20.76 3.11 -8.17
C GLU A 175 -19.67 2.02 -8.20
N VAL A 176 -19.69 1.20 -9.24
CA VAL A 176 -18.82 0.02 -9.34
C VAL A 176 -17.34 0.37 -9.28
N GLY A 177 -16.94 1.50 -9.88
CA GLY A 177 -15.57 2.02 -9.80
C GLY A 177 -15.08 2.21 -8.36
N GLN A 178 -15.94 2.69 -7.45
CA GLN A 178 -15.62 2.85 -6.04
C GLN A 178 -15.42 1.52 -5.32
N ILE A 179 -16.20 0.49 -5.67
CA ILE A 179 -16.03 -0.86 -5.10
C ILE A 179 -14.67 -1.42 -5.48
N ILE A 180 -14.23 -1.24 -6.73
CA ILE A 180 -12.91 -1.69 -7.18
C ILE A 180 -11.81 -0.91 -6.47
N GLN A 181 -11.89 0.43 -6.49
CA GLN A 181 -10.88 1.31 -5.91
C GLN A 181 -10.69 1.03 -4.42
N LYS A 182 -11.77 1.09 -3.63
CA LYS A 182 -11.72 0.83 -2.18
C LYS A 182 -11.38 -0.62 -1.87
N GLY A 183 -11.85 -1.55 -2.70
CA GLY A 183 -11.49 -2.95 -2.63
C GLY A 183 -9.98 -3.16 -2.77
N LEU A 184 -9.33 -2.49 -3.72
CA LEU A 184 -7.87 -2.56 -3.92
C LEU A 184 -7.07 -1.79 -2.86
N ILE A 185 -7.59 -0.69 -2.32
CA ILE A 185 -6.97 -0.05 -1.15
C ILE A 185 -6.89 -1.04 0.01
N GLY A 186 -7.98 -1.75 0.32
CA GLY A 186 -8.01 -2.75 1.39
C GLY A 186 -7.21 -4.00 1.05
N ALA A 187 -7.57 -4.68 -0.03
CA ALA A 187 -7.05 -5.99 -0.38
C ALA A 187 -5.65 -5.97 -0.97
N PHE A 188 -5.19 -4.86 -1.57
CA PHE A 188 -3.83 -4.75 -2.06
C PHE A 188 -3.00 -3.85 -1.15
N GLN A 189 -3.31 -2.57 -1.05
CA GLN A 189 -2.39 -1.60 -0.44
C GLN A 189 -2.24 -1.83 1.07
N ILE A 190 -3.35 -1.88 1.81
CA ILE A 190 -3.34 -2.09 3.27
C ILE A 190 -2.91 -3.51 3.62
N ASP A 191 -3.39 -4.52 2.90
CA ASP A 191 -3.00 -5.91 3.14
C ASP A 191 -1.50 -6.14 2.93
N TYR A 192 -0.97 -5.73 1.77
CA TYR A 192 0.45 -5.95 1.45
C TYR A 192 1.36 -5.16 2.40
N ILE A 193 1.05 -3.90 2.69
CA ILE A 193 1.85 -3.11 3.63
C ILE A 193 1.75 -3.69 5.03
N GLY A 194 0.54 -3.84 5.57
CA GLY A 194 0.32 -4.16 6.97
C GLY A 194 0.56 -5.62 7.32
N ASN A 195 0.05 -6.55 6.52
CA ASN A 195 0.07 -7.98 6.83
C ASN A 195 1.24 -8.72 6.21
N VAL A 196 1.83 -8.21 5.12
CA VAL A 196 3.00 -8.84 4.48
C VAL A 196 4.29 -8.14 4.89
N LEU A 197 4.47 -6.87 4.54
CA LEU A 197 5.74 -6.16 4.78
C LEU A 197 5.98 -5.84 6.26
N LEU A 198 4.99 -5.25 6.94
CA LEU A 198 5.09 -4.74 8.31
C LEU A 198 4.58 -5.70 9.39
N LYS A 199 4.43 -6.98 9.03
CA LYS A 199 4.12 -8.06 9.98
C LYS A 199 5.10 -9.21 9.80
N ASP A 200 4.93 -10.01 8.75
CA ASP A 200 5.79 -11.17 8.52
C ASP A 200 7.17 -10.74 8.01
N GLY A 201 7.22 -9.70 7.16
CA GLY A 201 8.42 -9.10 6.62
C GLY A 201 9.32 -8.42 7.65
N LEU A 202 8.83 -8.16 8.87
CA LEU A 202 9.67 -7.66 9.96
C LEU A 202 10.68 -8.70 10.47
N ASN A 203 10.47 -9.98 10.15
CA ASN A 203 11.41 -11.06 10.48
C ASN A 203 12.57 -11.17 9.47
N ALA A 204 12.59 -10.33 8.43
CA ALA A 204 13.66 -10.33 7.44
C ALA A 204 15.01 -9.93 8.05
N SER A 205 16.11 -10.42 7.45
CA SER A 205 17.45 -10.10 7.94
C SER A 205 17.74 -8.61 7.86
N ASN A 206 18.27 -8.07 8.95
CA ASN A 206 18.81 -6.72 9.03
C ASN A 206 20.33 -6.68 9.35
N THR A 207 21.00 -7.84 9.24
CA THR A 207 22.43 -7.97 9.54
C THR A 207 23.27 -8.26 8.30
N THR A 208 22.61 -8.53 7.17
CA THR A 208 23.28 -8.88 5.91
C THR A 208 22.65 -8.09 4.77
N VAL A 209 23.51 -7.49 3.94
CA VAL A 209 23.10 -6.79 2.72
C VAL A 209 22.68 -7.81 1.66
N VAL A 210 21.61 -7.50 0.92
CA VAL A 210 21.16 -8.32 -0.22
C VAL A 210 22.22 -8.29 -1.32
N SER A 211 22.52 -9.44 -1.92
CA SER A 211 23.56 -9.54 -2.96
C SER A 211 23.31 -8.56 -4.10
N GLY A 212 24.33 -7.74 -4.43
CA GLY A 212 24.26 -6.74 -5.50
C GLY A 212 23.42 -5.50 -5.16
N LYS A 213 22.95 -5.36 -3.91
CA LYS A 213 22.20 -4.21 -3.42
C LYS A 213 22.97 -3.50 -2.32
N ASN A 214 22.47 -2.34 -1.93
CA ASN A 214 23.03 -1.55 -0.83
C ASN A 214 22.22 -1.64 0.47
N TYR A 215 21.07 -2.32 0.45
CA TYR A 215 20.16 -2.50 1.59
C TYR A 215 20.12 -3.93 2.10
N THR A 216 19.68 -4.10 3.35
CA THR A 216 19.21 -5.38 3.89
C THR A 216 17.79 -5.68 3.43
N ALA A 217 17.35 -6.93 3.62
CA ALA A 217 15.97 -7.29 3.28
C ALA A 217 14.95 -6.55 4.15
N LEU A 218 15.26 -6.32 5.44
CA LEU A 218 14.37 -5.56 6.31
C LEU A 218 14.31 -4.07 5.94
N GLU A 219 15.45 -3.45 5.63
CA GLU A 219 15.50 -2.06 5.14
C GLU A 219 14.60 -1.89 3.91
N HIS A 220 14.73 -2.80 2.93
CA HIS A 220 13.92 -2.74 1.71
C HIS A 220 12.42 -2.93 1.95
N ASN A 221 12.01 -3.75 2.93
CA ASN A 221 10.59 -3.91 3.27
C ASN A 221 9.96 -2.59 3.75
N TRP A 222 10.70 -1.78 4.50
CA TRP A 222 10.25 -0.45 4.91
C TRP A 222 10.14 0.51 3.73
N ASP A 223 11.13 0.49 2.83
CA ASP A 223 11.13 1.32 1.63
C ASP A 223 9.98 0.95 0.69
N ASP A 224 9.74 -0.34 0.49
CA ASP A 224 8.64 -0.85 -0.34
C ASP A 224 7.28 -0.50 0.26
N ALA A 225 7.15 -0.59 1.59
CA ALA A 225 5.93 -0.18 2.28
C ALA A 225 5.65 1.31 2.10
N TYR A 226 6.67 2.16 2.29
CA TYR A 226 6.56 3.61 2.12
C TYR A 226 6.19 3.98 0.68
N ALA A 227 6.92 3.45 -0.30
CA ALA A 227 6.72 3.76 -1.71
C ALA A 227 5.42 3.16 -2.29
N THR A 228 4.92 2.07 -1.70
CA THR A 228 3.58 1.55 -2.03
C THR A 228 2.46 2.42 -1.45
N LEU A 229 2.72 3.16 -0.37
CA LEU A 229 1.76 4.08 0.24
C LEU A 229 1.72 5.44 -0.48
N THR A 230 2.88 6.00 -0.81
CA THR A 230 3.00 7.37 -1.33
C THR A 230 4.19 7.54 -2.27
N LEU A 231 4.08 8.49 -3.22
CA LEU A 231 5.21 8.96 -4.02
C LEU A 231 5.92 10.17 -3.39
N ASN A 232 5.38 10.71 -2.28
CA ASN A 232 5.94 11.89 -1.65
C ASN A 232 7.29 11.53 -1.00
N PRO A 233 8.42 12.16 -1.39
CA PRO A 233 9.70 11.88 -0.77
C PRO A 233 9.82 12.45 0.66
N MET A 234 8.92 13.35 1.07
CA MET A 234 8.96 14.02 2.38
C MET A 234 7.94 13.42 3.34
N ILE A 235 8.37 13.17 4.58
CA ILE A 235 7.57 12.47 5.59
C ILE A 235 6.43 13.38 6.13
N TYR A 236 6.61 14.71 6.19
CA TYR A 236 5.63 15.60 6.83
C TYR A 236 5.40 16.98 6.17
N ALA A 237 6.06 17.31 5.06
CA ALA A 237 5.92 18.63 4.44
C ALA A 237 4.45 18.95 4.09
N GLY A 238 3.89 19.96 4.76
CA GLY A 238 2.50 20.41 4.57
C GLY A 238 1.42 19.67 5.39
N TYR A 239 1.78 18.68 6.21
CA TYR A 239 0.84 17.96 7.08
C TYR A 239 0.63 18.69 8.41
N THR A 240 -0.11 19.79 8.37
CA THR A 240 -0.80 20.33 9.56
C THR A 240 -2.29 20.02 9.43
N ASN A 241 -2.98 19.82 10.56
CA ASN A 241 -4.43 19.54 10.60
C ASN A 241 -5.30 20.63 9.92
N SER A 242 -4.74 21.74 9.43
CA SER A 242 -5.47 22.93 9.01
C SER A 242 -5.36 23.32 7.53
N THR A 243 -4.52 22.68 6.71
CA THR A 243 -4.38 23.08 5.30
C THR A 243 -4.18 21.89 4.38
N ASN A 244 -5.29 21.35 3.87
CA ASN A 244 -5.26 20.32 2.83
C ASN A 244 -5.69 20.92 1.48
N PRO A 245 -4.77 21.25 0.56
CA PRO A 245 -5.12 21.42 -0.84
C PRO A 245 -5.01 20.04 -1.54
N ARG A 246 -5.85 19.06 -1.18
CA ARG A 246 -5.88 17.80 -1.94
C ARG A 246 -6.95 17.83 -3.01
N THR A 247 -6.47 17.93 -4.25
CA THR A 247 -6.99 17.24 -5.43
C THR A 247 -6.49 15.79 -5.52
N GLU A 248 -6.03 15.18 -4.42
CA GLU A 248 -5.93 13.73 -4.35
C GLU A 248 -7.27 13.18 -3.86
N SER A 249 -8.24 13.09 -4.78
CA SER A 249 -9.19 11.99 -4.69
C SER A 249 -8.36 10.73 -4.88
N PHE A 250 -8.35 9.86 -3.88
CA PHE A 250 -8.04 8.47 -4.16
C PHE A 250 -8.97 7.98 -5.26
#